data_AF-A0A9P9I1P6-F1
#
_entry.id   AF-A0A9P9I1P6-F1
#
_cell.length_a   1.000
_cell.length_b   1.000
_cell.length_c   1.000
_cell.angle_alpha   90.00
_cell.angle_beta   90.00
_cell.angle_gamma   90.00
#
_symmetry.space_group_name_H-M   'P 1'
#
loop_
_entity.id
_entity.type
_entity.pdbx_description
1 polymer ?
#
loop_
_entity_poly.entity_id
_entity_poly.type
_entity_poly.pdbx_seq_one_letter_code
_entity_poly.pdbx_strand_id
1 'polypeptide(L)'
;MGGLGTVLEPLVVVSLLAGGTWWNRDRSLYPAYHKIRVAVSSSSRSGTPDSAEHLLGTYSDEVPTRRIRNVQFLGWKHELSTPNTQVHEHRLVSRVIKRYPFLAEVWYWALIYWVSVALCGGRVHVMQKLIGELHPGAVRSDHRFPTAMMWINWLYSFIHIPGTIFFLIYLYWFCISRNRITHLPEEFVGQIAQSHASPLIFEARRRTMAMCNLLAFIVFTLWPCMPPRLLSDPNVPGDEGELARSFGFVDTVHGKDGASSVWTQNRFCNQYAAMPSLHFGYSLMIGLTIGSLLSRRPIVAAHCIFRSLVACRLPSSRRALCLAVGFTYPAMILLAIVSTANHFVLDAVAGACVCGESWLYGNGFLLNLLPLEDYFLSLIRVHKPQYPVVDLSDHQA
;
A
#
# COMPACT_ATOMS: atom_id res chain seq x y z
N MET A 1 -1.85 -33.75 4.99
CA MET A 1 -2.93 -32.91 4.41
C MET A 1 -2.35 -31.75 3.59
N GLY A 2 -1.40 -32.00 2.66
CA GLY A 2 -0.60 -30.93 2.02
C GLY A 2 -1.07 -30.43 0.64
N GLY A 3 -2.23 -30.85 0.14
CA GLY A 3 -2.66 -30.54 -1.24
C GLY A 3 -3.73 -29.46 -1.39
N LEU A 4 -4.51 -29.17 -0.34
CA LEU A 4 -5.61 -28.20 -0.41
C LEU A 4 -5.13 -26.76 -0.21
N GLY A 5 -4.22 -26.52 0.74
CA GLY A 5 -3.66 -25.18 0.99
C GLY A 5 -2.89 -24.61 -0.22
N THR A 6 -2.26 -25.47 -1.02
CA THR A 6 -1.47 -25.05 -2.19
C THR A 6 -2.29 -24.46 -3.33
N VAL A 7 -3.54 -24.89 -3.46
CA VAL A 7 -4.47 -24.39 -4.48
C VAL A 7 -5.39 -23.31 -3.89
N LEU A 8 -5.79 -23.47 -2.62
CA LEU A 8 -6.77 -22.61 -1.98
C LEU A 8 -6.23 -21.20 -1.73
N GLU A 9 -4.94 -21.04 -1.39
CA GLU A 9 -4.34 -19.72 -1.16
C GLU A 9 -4.26 -18.85 -2.42
N PRO A 10 -3.69 -19.31 -3.56
CA PRO A 10 -3.74 -18.55 -4.81
C PRO A 10 -5.18 -18.26 -5.26
N LEU A 11 -6.09 -19.23 -5.07
CA LEU A 11 -7.49 -19.05 -5.42
C LEU A 11 -8.13 -17.94 -4.59
N VAL A 12 -7.92 -17.90 -3.28
CA VAL A 12 -8.41 -16.82 -2.40
C VAL A 12 -7.89 -15.46 -2.86
N VAL A 13 -6.60 -15.36 -3.18
CA VAL A 13 -6.01 -14.10 -3.68
C VAL A 13 -6.64 -13.68 -5.01
N VAL A 14 -6.73 -14.59 -5.98
CA VAL A 14 -7.33 -14.31 -7.29
C VAL A 14 -8.80 -13.92 -7.14
N SER A 15 -9.55 -14.63 -6.30
CA SER A 15 -10.95 -14.30 -5.98
C SER A 15 -11.08 -12.94 -5.29
N LEU A 16 -10.18 -12.58 -4.38
CA LEU A 16 -10.15 -11.24 -3.76
C LEU A 16 -9.86 -10.15 -4.80
N LEU A 17 -8.88 -10.35 -5.69
CA LEU A 17 -8.52 -9.37 -6.72
C LEU A 17 -9.64 -9.23 -7.77
N ALA A 18 -10.21 -10.34 -8.24
CA ALA A 18 -11.35 -10.35 -9.16
C ALA A 18 -12.61 -9.76 -8.50
N GLY A 19 -12.90 -10.13 -7.26
CA GLY A 19 -14.00 -9.58 -6.49
C GLY A 19 -13.82 -8.09 -6.21
N GLY A 20 -12.60 -7.66 -5.86
CA GLY A 20 -12.25 -6.26 -5.60
C GLY A 20 -12.33 -5.38 -6.85
N THR A 21 -11.88 -5.88 -8.01
CA THR A 21 -12.05 -5.18 -9.29
C THR A 21 -13.51 -5.05 -9.69
N TRP A 22 -14.31 -6.11 -9.50
CA TRP A 22 -15.74 -6.09 -9.78
C TRP A 22 -16.52 -5.18 -8.82
N TRP A 23 -16.19 -5.22 -7.53
CA TRP A 23 -16.82 -4.40 -6.50
C TRP A 23 -16.57 -2.91 -6.72
N ASN A 24 -15.33 -2.54 -7.07
CA ASN A 24 -14.89 -1.17 -7.31
C ASN A 24 -15.10 -0.68 -8.76
N ARG A 25 -15.83 -1.43 -9.57
CA ARG A 25 -16.12 -1.05 -10.96
C ARG A 25 -16.89 0.26 -11.02
N ASP A 26 -16.61 1.05 -12.04
CA ASP A 26 -17.44 2.19 -12.35
C ASP A 26 -18.82 1.72 -12.80
N ARG A 27 -19.87 2.19 -12.13
CA ARG A 27 -21.26 1.94 -12.52
C ARG A 27 -21.90 3.14 -13.19
N SER A 28 -21.21 4.28 -13.28
CA SER A 28 -21.76 5.46 -13.94
C SER A 28 -22.02 5.16 -15.41
N LEU A 29 -23.25 5.47 -15.84
CA LEU A 29 -23.63 5.45 -17.24
C LEU A 29 -23.03 6.72 -17.86
N TYR A 30 -22.27 6.53 -18.92
CA TYR A 30 -21.30 7.47 -19.45
C TYR A 30 -21.83 8.81 -20.05
N PRO A 31 -23.12 9.11 -20.30
CA PRO A 31 -23.45 10.34 -21.06
C PRO A 31 -23.66 11.62 -20.24
N ALA A 32 -23.70 11.58 -18.90
CA ALA A 32 -24.10 12.77 -18.12
C ALA A 32 -22.98 13.79 -17.83
N TYR A 33 -21.73 13.34 -17.66
CA TYR A 33 -20.63 14.22 -17.23
C TYR A 33 -20.17 15.18 -18.34
N HIS A 34 -20.21 14.76 -19.60
CA HIS A 34 -19.87 15.63 -20.73
C HIS A 34 -20.95 16.72 -20.95
N LYS A 35 -22.23 16.43 -20.64
CA LYS A 35 -23.30 17.42 -20.75
C LYS A 35 -23.27 18.46 -19.63
N ILE A 36 -22.90 18.07 -18.40
CA ILE A 36 -22.89 18.98 -17.25
C ILE A 36 -21.72 19.96 -17.30
N ARG A 37 -20.51 19.52 -17.68
CA ARG A 37 -19.35 20.42 -17.81
C ARG A 37 -19.56 21.49 -18.89
N VAL A 38 -20.22 21.13 -19.99
CA VAL A 38 -20.60 22.06 -21.06
C VAL A 38 -21.63 23.08 -20.54
N ALA A 39 -22.65 22.63 -19.81
CA ALA A 39 -23.69 23.50 -19.26
C ALA A 39 -23.16 24.50 -18.21
N VAL A 40 -22.24 24.08 -17.34
CA VAL A 40 -21.67 24.95 -16.27
C VAL A 40 -20.65 25.96 -16.83
N SER A 41 -19.89 25.59 -17.88
CA SER A 41 -19.02 26.56 -18.57
C SER A 41 -19.82 27.60 -19.37
N SER A 42 -21.01 27.24 -19.86
CA SER A 42 -21.90 28.17 -20.57
C SER A 42 -22.63 29.15 -19.65
N SER A 43 -22.92 28.77 -18.39
CA SER A 43 -23.62 29.64 -17.44
C SER A 43 -22.68 30.62 -16.72
N SER A 44 -21.39 30.30 -16.58
CA SER A 44 -20.38 31.18 -15.97
C SER A 44 -19.84 32.26 -16.93
N ARG A 45 -20.32 32.28 -18.19
CA ARG A 45 -19.98 33.31 -19.19
C ARG A 45 -21.15 34.16 -19.68
N SER A 46 -22.31 34.17 -19.01
CA SER A 46 -23.43 35.02 -19.43
C SER A 46 -23.30 36.48 -18.93
N GLY A 47 -22.43 37.24 -19.60
CA GLY A 47 -22.56 38.69 -19.73
C GLY A 47 -23.25 39.01 -21.06
N THR A 48 -24.47 39.53 -20.97
CA THR A 48 -25.36 40.06 -22.02
C THR A 48 -25.95 39.10 -23.08
N PRO A 49 -27.28 39.18 -23.35
CA PRO A 49 -27.95 38.36 -24.34
C PRO A 49 -27.96 39.08 -25.68
N ASP A 50 -27.35 38.51 -26.71
CA ASP A 50 -27.82 38.77 -28.07
C ASP A 50 -27.42 37.65 -29.04
N SER A 51 -28.38 37.38 -29.93
CA SER A 51 -28.25 36.62 -31.18
C SER A 51 -28.26 35.08 -31.09
N ALA A 52 -29.43 34.55 -31.44
CA ALA A 52 -29.78 33.14 -31.62
C ALA A 52 -29.16 32.50 -32.89
N GLU A 53 -27.85 32.68 -33.13
CA GLU A 53 -27.17 32.17 -34.34
C GLU A 53 -25.96 31.25 -34.09
N HIS A 54 -25.94 30.50 -32.98
CA HIS A 54 -24.85 29.56 -32.70
C HIS A 54 -25.32 28.11 -32.47
N LEU A 55 -26.15 27.58 -33.36
CA LEU A 55 -26.64 26.19 -33.30
C LEU A 55 -25.85 25.16 -34.12
N LEU A 56 -24.69 25.50 -34.70
CA LEU A 56 -23.87 24.56 -35.49
C LEU A 56 -22.35 24.80 -35.39
N GLY A 57 -21.87 25.31 -34.25
CA GLY A 57 -20.44 25.41 -33.97
C GLY A 57 -19.92 24.14 -33.30
N THR A 58 -19.20 23.29 -34.04
CA THR A 58 -18.34 22.23 -33.51
C THR A 58 -17.24 22.86 -32.66
N TYR A 59 -17.51 23.10 -31.37
CA TYR A 59 -16.48 23.44 -30.39
C TYR A 59 -15.62 22.19 -30.19
N SER A 60 -14.51 22.10 -30.93
CA SER A 60 -13.44 21.17 -30.61
C SER A 60 -12.70 21.75 -29.41
N ASP A 61 -13.14 21.38 -28.19
CA ASP A 61 -12.35 21.56 -26.98
C ASP A 61 -11.06 20.73 -27.12
N GLU A 62 -10.05 21.28 -27.77
CA GLU A 62 -8.76 20.61 -27.95
C GLU A 62 -8.10 20.41 -26.59
N VAL A 63 -8.09 19.17 -26.12
CA VAL A 63 -7.39 18.78 -24.90
C VAL A 63 -5.90 19.10 -25.08
N PRO A 64 -5.26 19.88 -24.18
CA PRO A 64 -3.87 20.27 -24.35
C PRO A 64 -2.97 19.04 -24.39
N THR A 65 -2.07 18.99 -25.38
CA THR A 65 -1.19 17.82 -25.63
C THR A 65 -0.12 17.62 -24.56
N ARG A 66 0.16 18.65 -23.76
CA ARG A 66 1.11 18.61 -22.64
C ARG A 66 0.45 19.10 -21.36
N ARG A 67 0.97 18.64 -20.23
CA ARG A 67 0.55 19.02 -18.87
C ARG A 67 1.78 19.47 -18.07
N ILE A 68 1.56 20.31 -17.06
CA ILE A 68 2.63 20.77 -16.18
C ILE A 68 2.68 19.86 -14.94
N ARG A 69 3.88 19.52 -14.50
CA ARG A 69 4.17 18.72 -13.31
C ARG A 69 5.19 19.44 -12.43
N ASN A 70 4.87 19.56 -11.14
CA ASN A 70 5.79 20.13 -10.17
C ASN A 70 6.63 19.01 -9.56
N VAL A 71 7.95 19.10 -9.72
CA VAL A 71 8.92 18.18 -9.11
C VAL A 71 9.60 18.92 -7.97
N GLN A 72 9.69 18.27 -6.81
CA GLN A 72 10.33 18.80 -5.63
C GLN A 72 11.39 17.83 -5.10
N PHE A 73 12.66 18.21 -5.20
CA PHE A 73 13.77 17.39 -4.69
C PHE A 73 14.64 18.22 -3.74
N LEU A 74 14.77 17.78 -2.47
CA LEU A 74 15.61 18.43 -1.45
C LEU A 74 15.40 19.96 -1.34
N GLY A 75 14.15 20.43 -1.48
CA GLY A 75 13.80 21.84 -1.40
C GLY A 75 13.85 22.60 -2.74
N TRP A 76 14.47 22.04 -3.78
CA TRP A 76 14.39 22.56 -5.14
C TRP A 76 13.03 22.24 -5.76
N LYS A 77 12.34 23.25 -6.30
CA LYS A 77 11.06 23.10 -7.00
C LYS A 77 11.26 23.47 -8.46
N HIS A 78 10.83 22.60 -9.36
CA HIS A 78 10.89 22.83 -10.79
C HIS A 78 9.62 22.37 -11.48
N GLU A 79 9.14 23.15 -12.44
CA GLU A 79 7.98 22.81 -13.25
C GLU A 79 8.44 22.13 -14.54
N LEU A 80 7.90 20.96 -14.85
CA LEU A 80 8.23 20.18 -16.03
C LEU A 80 6.99 19.98 -16.90
N SER A 81 7.14 20.18 -18.21
CA SER A 81 6.08 19.93 -19.19
C SER A 81 6.15 18.49 -19.71
N THR A 82 5.17 17.67 -19.32
CA THR A 82 5.08 16.24 -19.66
C THR A 82 3.95 15.97 -20.65
N PRO A 83 3.96 14.85 -21.39
CA PRO A 83 2.87 14.51 -22.31
C PRO A 83 1.53 14.34 -21.57
N ASN A 84 0.45 14.88 -22.14
CA ASN A 84 -0.89 14.64 -21.62
C ASN A 84 -1.47 13.35 -22.20
N THR A 85 -1.65 12.34 -21.35
CA THR A 85 -2.16 11.04 -21.76
C THR A 85 -3.67 11.03 -22.03
N GLN A 86 -4.39 12.12 -21.72
CA GLN A 86 -5.83 12.25 -21.98
C GLN A 86 -6.18 12.14 -23.46
N VAL A 87 -5.24 12.44 -24.38
CA VAL A 87 -5.41 12.19 -25.82
C VAL A 87 -5.71 10.71 -26.13
N HIS A 88 -5.30 9.79 -25.25
CA HIS A 88 -5.52 8.34 -25.38
C HIS A 88 -6.76 7.82 -24.65
N GLU A 89 -7.63 8.71 -24.17
CA GLU A 89 -8.80 8.38 -23.35
C GLU A 89 -9.76 7.38 -24.01
N HIS A 90 -9.97 7.50 -25.32
CA HIS A 90 -10.95 6.69 -26.06
C HIS A 90 -10.44 5.28 -26.45
N ARG A 91 -9.16 4.98 -26.21
CA ARG A 91 -8.58 3.68 -26.55
C ARG A 91 -9.17 2.56 -25.70
N LEU A 92 -9.16 1.34 -26.25
CA LEU A 92 -9.78 0.18 -25.61
C LEU A 92 -9.24 -0.08 -24.19
N VAL A 93 -7.92 -0.07 -24.02
CA VAL A 93 -7.27 -0.28 -22.71
C VAL A 93 -7.67 0.83 -21.72
N SER A 94 -7.66 2.09 -22.15
CA SER A 94 -8.10 3.23 -21.35
C SER A 94 -9.56 3.09 -20.91
N ARG A 95 -10.45 2.63 -21.82
CA ARG A 95 -11.86 2.37 -21.50
C ARG A 95 -12.04 1.23 -20.49
N VAL A 96 -11.25 0.17 -20.60
CA VAL A 96 -11.25 -0.94 -19.64
C VAL A 96 -10.79 -0.47 -18.27
N ILE A 97 -9.68 0.27 -18.18
CA ILE A 97 -9.17 0.82 -16.92
C ILE A 97 -10.19 1.80 -16.31
N LYS A 98 -10.86 2.61 -17.12
CA LYS A 98 -11.93 3.50 -16.64
C LYS A 98 -13.11 2.73 -16.06
N ARG A 99 -13.53 1.64 -16.71
CA ARG A 99 -14.62 0.80 -16.22
C ARG A 99 -14.23 0.02 -14.96
N TYR A 100 -12.97 -0.42 -14.87
CA TYR A 100 -12.42 -1.19 -13.76
C TYR A 100 -11.16 -0.50 -13.20
N PRO A 101 -11.30 0.62 -12.48
CA PRO A 101 -10.15 1.43 -12.11
C PRO A 101 -9.24 0.77 -11.07
N PHE A 102 -9.78 -0.14 -10.25
CA PHE A 102 -8.97 -0.97 -9.35
C PHE A 102 -8.05 -1.95 -10.11
N LEU A 103 -8.30 -2.23 -11.40
CA LEU A 103 -7.40 -3.06 -12.21
C LEU A 103 -6.02 -2.43 -12.35
N ALA A 104 -5.93 -1.09 -12.37
CA ALA A 104 -4.66 -0.39 -12.36
C ALA A 104 -3.84 -0.69 -11.09
N GLU A 105 -4.53 -0.86 -9.95
CA GLU A 105 -3.91 -1.23 -8.68
C GLU A 105 -3.40 -2.68 -8.69
N VAL A 106 -4.18 -3.60 -9.26
CA VAL A 106 -3.75 -5.00 -9.43
C VAL A 106 -2.45 -5.06 -10.26
N TRP A 107 -2.39 -4.32 -11.37
CA TRP A 107 -1.18 -4.24 -12.19
C TRP A 107 -0.02 -3.55 -11.47
N TYR A 108 -0.30 -2.49 -10.70
CA TYR A 108 0.71 -1.81 -9.90
C TYR A 108 1.41 -2.78 -8.93
N TRP A 109 0.63 -3.58 -8.19
CA TRP A 109 1.17 -4.58 -7.27
C TRP A 109 1.87 -5.74 -7.99
N ALA A 110 1.33 -6.19 -9.13
CA ALA A 110 1.97 -7.22 -9.94
C ALA A 110 3.36 -6.77 -10.44
N LEU A 111 3.49 -5.52 -10.90
CA LEU A 111 4.78 -4.96 -11.34
C LEU A 111 5.79 -4.91 -10.19
N ILE A 112 5.36 -4.45 -9.01
CA ILE A 112 6.23 -4.44 -7.82
C ILE A 112 6.70 -5.86 -7.47
N TYR A 113 5.78 -6.83 -7.48
CA TYR A 113 6.11 -8.23 -7.23
C TYR A 113 7.17 -8.75 -8.22
N TRP A 114 6.98 -8.51 -9.52
CA TRP A 114 7.93 -8.97 -10.54
C TRP A 114 9.30 -8.28 -10.44
N VAL A 115 9.34 -6.98 -10.14
CA VAL A 115 10.60 -6.27 -9.89
C VAL A 115 11.32 -6.87 -8.68
N SER A 116 10.61 -7.13 -7.59
CA SER A 116 11.19 -7.77 -6.40
C SER A 116 11.73 -9.17 -6.73
N VAL A 117 10.99 -9.97 -7.50
CA VAL A 117 11.45 -11.30 -7.95
C VAL A 117 12.71 -11.20 -8.79
N ALA A 118 12.76 -10.26 -9.74
CA ALA A 118 13.93 -10.04 -10.59
C ALA A 118 15.17 -9.61 -9.76
N LEU A 119 14.97 -8.75 -8.77
CA LEU A 119 16.04 -8.28 -7.88
C LEU A 119 16.56 -9.38 -6.94
N CYS A 120 15.67 -10.24 -6.42
CA CYS A 120 16.05 -11.38 -5.58
C CYS A 120 16.76 -12.49 -6.37
N GLY A 121 16.32 -12.76 -7.61
CA GLY A 121 16.91 -13.80 -8.46
C GLY A 121 18.41 -13.61 -8.75
N GLY A 122 18.92 -12.38 -8.66
CA GLY A 122 20.34 -12.06 -8.87
C GLY A 122 21.24 -12.19 -7.63
N ARG A 123 20.71 -12.46 -6.43
CA ARG A 123 21.46 -12.35 -5.16
C ARG A 123 21.31 -13.59 -4.26
N VAL A 124 21.60 -14.77 -4.80
CA VAL A 124 21.51 -16.07 -4.09
C VAL A 124 22.64 -16.27 -3.05
N HIS A 125 23.65 -15.40 -2.99
CA HIS A 125 24.72 -15.52 -2.01
C HIS A 125 24.51 -14.54 -0.86
N VAL A 126 23.69 -14.94 0.11
CA VAL A 126 23.54 -14.18 1.35
C VAL A 126 24.41 -14.80 2.44
N MET A 127 25.41 -14.03 2.83
CA MET A 127 26.35 -14.29 3.92
C MET A 127 25.59 -14.50 5.23
N GLN A 128 25.81 -15.67 5.86
CA GLN A 128 25.41 -15.93 7.24
C GLN A 128 26.29 -15.09 8.16
N LYS A 129 25.83 -13.89 8.55
CA LYS A 129 26.32 -13.30 9.80
C LYS A 129 25.55 -13.93 10.93
N LEU A 130 26.17 -14.90 11.58
CA LEU A 130 25.63 -15.51 12.79
C LEU A 130 25.74 -14.48 13.92
N ILE A 131 24.60 -13.93 14.34
CA ILE A 131 24.55 -12.95 15.41
C ILE A 131 24.48 -13.70 16.74
N GLY A 132 25.56 -14.40 17.08
CA GLY A 132 25.74 -14.93 18.44
C GLY A 132 25.88 -13.82 19.50
N GLU A 133 26.28 -12.60 19.08
CA GLU A 133 26.74 -11.58 20.03
C GLU A 133 25.78 -10.39 20.29
N LEU A 134 24.69 -10.18 19.52
CA LEU A 134 24.03 -8.85 19.52
C LEU A 134 22.49 -8.78 19.62
N HIS A 135 21.74 -9.86 19.73
CA HIS A 135 20.26 -9.79 19.68
C HIS A 135 19.53 -10.45 20.87
N PRO A 136 19.48 -9.81 22.04
CA PRO A 136 18.54 -10.19 23.10
C PRO A 136 17.12 -9.85 22.63
N GLY A 137 16.26 -10.85 22.43
CA GLY A 137 14.82 -10.59 22.21
C GLY A 137 14.02 -11.58 21.38
N ALA A 138 14.57 -12.70 20.93
CA ALA A 138 13.74 -13.75 20.35
C ALA A 138 12.98 -14.51 21.45
N VAL A 139 11.67 -14.67 21.29
CA VAL A 139 10.81 -15.39 22.23
C VAL A 139 10.77 -16.85 21.82
N ARG A 140 10.99 -17.75 22.77
CA ARG A 140 10.91 -19.19 22.52
C ARG A 140 9.46 -19.59 22.29
N SER A 141 9.22 -20.39 21.25
CA SER A 141 7.91 -20.97 20.99
C SER A 141 7.53 -21.91 22.14
N ASP A 142 6.45 -21.56 22.85
CA ASP A 142 5.94 -22.36 23.96
C ASP A 142 5.04 -23.48 23.42
N HIS A 143 5.56 -24.71 23.39
CA HIS A 143 4.86 -25.88 22.87
C HIS A 143 3.77 -26.38 23.81
N ARG A 144 3.61 -25.76 25.00
CA ARG A 144 2.57 -26.11 25.97
C ARG A 144 1.15 -25.81 25.47
N PHE A 145 1.00 -24.95 24.45
CA PHE A 145 -0.30 -24.53 23.91
C PHE A 145 -0.41 -24.79 22.40
N PRO A 146 -0.58 -26.06 21.97
CA PRO A 146 -0.59 -26.42 20.55
C PRO A 146 -1.70 -25.75 19.75
N THR A 147 -2.90 -25.60 20.34
CA THR A 147 -4.02 -24.92 19.69
C THR A 147 -3.74 -23.44 19.46
N ALA A 148 -3.12 -22.75 20.43
CA ALA A 148 -2.75 -21.35 20.28
C ALA A 148 -1.70 -21.18 19.18
N MET A 149 -0.70 -22.07 19.14
CA MET A 149 0.33 -22.05 18.10
C MET A 149 -0.24 -22.30 16.70
N MET A 150 -1.24 -23.19 16.56
CA MET A 150 -1.96 -23.40 15.31
C MET A 150 -2.62 -22.10 14.81
N TRP A 151 -3.33 -21.38 15.67
CA TRP A 151 -3.95 -20.10 15.31
C TRP A 151 -2.92 -19.01 14.98
N ILE A 152 -1.81 -18.98 15.71
CA ILE A 152 -0.70 -18.06 15.43
C ILE A 152 -0.07 -18.34 14.06
N ASN A 153 0.17 -19.60 13.73
CA ASN A 153 0.68 -20.02 12.43
C ASN A 153 -0.29 -19.63 11.30
N TRP A 154 -1.60 -19.81 11.52
CA TRP A 154 -2.64 -19.38 10.57
C TRP A 154 -2.68 -17.85 10.39
N LEU A 155 -2.56 -17.10 11.48
CA LEU A 155 -2.51 -15.64 11.45
C LEU A 155 -1.29 -15.14 10.66
N TYR A 156 -0.13 -15.75 10.87
CA TYR A 156 1.11 -15.43 10.16
C TYR A 156 0.98 -15.72 8.65
N SER A 157 0.64 -16.95 8.28
CA SER A 157 0.69 -17.40 6.89
C SER A 157 -0.53 -16.98 6.07
N PHE A 158 -1.73 -17.08 6.62
CA PHE A 158 -2.98 -16.95 5.86
C PHE A 158 -3.66 -15.60 6.02
N ILE A 159 -3.60 -14.97 7.19
CA ILE A 159 -4.34 -13.72 7.44
C ILE A 159 -3.54 -12.49 6.96
N HIS A 160 -2.21 -12.54 6.98
CA HIS A 160 -1.41 -11.36 6.63
C HIS A 160 -1.58 -10.91 5.17
N ILE A 161 -1.38 -11.79 4.20
CA ILE A 161 -1.41 -11.44 2.76
C ILE A 161 -2.85 -11.17 2.29
N PRO A 162 -3.80 -12.12 2.35
CA PRO A 162 -5.22 -11.87 2.09
C PRO A 162 -5.78 -10.68 2.87
N GLY A 163 -5.42 -10.50 4.15
CA GLY A 163 -5.86 -9.38 4.96
C GLY A 163 -5.36 -8.03 4.45
N THR A 164 -4.10 -7.96 4.00
CA THR A 164 -3.53 -6.75 3.39
C THR A 164 -4.23 -6.41 2.07
N ILE A 165 -4.47 -7.42 1.23
CA ILE A 165 -5.19 -7.25 -0.05
C ILE A 165 -6.62 -6.78 0.20
N PHE A 166 -7.33 -7.42 1.13
CA PHE A 166 -8.68 -7.03 1.52
C PHE A 166 -8.73 -5.60 2.05
N PHE A 167 -7.77 -5.22 2.91
CA PHE A 167 -7.65 -3.86 3.41
C PHE A 167 -7.49 -2.85 2.27
N LEU A 168 -6.67 -3.15 1.24
CA LEU A 168 -6.50 -2.25 0.10
C LEU A 168 -7.74 -2.13 -0.76
N ILE A 169 -8.45 -3.23 -1.00
CA ILE A 169 -9.74 -3.22 -1.70
C ILE A 169 -10.74 -2.34 -0.94
N TYR A 170 -10.82 -2.50 0.38
CA TYR A 170 -11.71 -1.74 1.23
C TYR A 170 -11.32 -0.26 1.31
N LEU A 171 -10.04 0.05 1.48
CA LEU A 171 -9.54 1.42 1.53
C LEU A 171 -9.78 2.13 0.20
N TYR A 172 -9.55 1.45 -0.93
CA TYR A 172 -9.88 1.97 -2.25
C TYR A 172 -11.38 2.26 -2.36
N TRP A 173 -12.23 1.31 -1.93
CA TRP A 173 -13.66 1.53 -1.94
C TRP A 173 -14.05 2.75 -1.08
N PHE A 174 -13.51 2.85 0.13
CA PHE A 174 -13.81 3.90 1.09
C PHE A 174 -13.39 5.29 0.61
N CYS A 175 -12.18 5.42 0.04
CA CYS A 175 -11.63 6.69 -0.41
C CYS A 175 -12.08 7.10 -1.81
N ILE A 176 -12.34 6.14 -2.71
CA ILE A 176 -12.54 6.41 -4.14
C ILE A 176 -13.94 5.99 -4.59
N SER A 177 -14.31 4.73 -4.44
CA SER A 177 -15.57 4.22 -5.01
C SER A 177 -16.82 4.75 -4.31
N ARG A 178 -16.78 4.90 -2.98
CA ARG A 178 -17.87 5.45 -2.17
C ARG A 178 -18.07 6.94 -2.42
N ASN A 179 -16.98 7.68 -2.66
CA ASN A 179 -16.98 9.13 -2.80
C ASN A 179 -16.77 9.58 -4.24
N ARG A 180 -17.10 8.73 -5.23
CA ARG A 180 -16.85 9.04 -6.63
C ARG A 180 -17.67 10.28 -7.02
N ILE A 181 -16.95 11.35 -7.35
CA ILE A 181 -17.40 12.74 -7.55
C ILE A 181 -18.48 12.89 -8.63
N THR A 182 -18.79 11.84 -9.39
CA THR A 182 -19.70 11.85 -10.54
C THR A 182 -21.16 12.20 -10.24
N HIS A 183 -21.55 12.38 -8.97
CA HIS A 183 -22.94 12.69 -8.57
C HIS A 183 -23.09 13.88 -7.63
N LEU A 184 -22.02 14.60 -7.31
CA LEU A 184 -22.07 15.66 -6.29
C LEU A 184 -21.96 17.05 -6.92
N PRO A 185 -22.81 18.01 -6.50
CA PRO A 185 -22.67 19.41 -6.91
C PRO A 185 -21.27 19.92 -6.61
N GLU A 186 -20.75 20.82 -7.44
CA GLU A 186 -19.39 21.36 -7.41
C GLU A 186 -18.99 21.90 -6.01
N GLU A 187 -19.96 22.46 -5.29
CA GLU A 187 -19.83 22.95 -3.90
C GLU A 187 -19.43 21.86 -2.88
N PHE A 188 -19.85 20.61 -3.08
CA PHE A 188 -19.51 19.49 -2.20
C PHE A 188 -18.15 18.85 -2.54
N VAL A 189 -17.58 19.16 -3.70
CA VAL A 189 -16.30 18.59 -4.15
C VAL A 189 -15.15 19.11 -3.28
N GLY A 190 -15.16 20.40 -2.94
CA GLY A 190 -14.20 21.01 -2.02
C GLY A 190 -14.29 20.44 -0.59
N GLN A 191 -15.50 20.14 -0.11
CA GLN A 191 -15.70 19.54 1.22
C GLN A 191 -15.21 18.08 1.29
N ILE A 192 -15.28 17.32 0.20
CA ILE A 192 -14.78 15.93 0.14
C ILE A 192 -13.27 15.88 -0.03
N ALA A 193 -12.66 16.83 -0.75
CA ALA A 193 -11.20 16.97 -0.79
C ALA A 193 -10.60 17.18 0.62
N GLN A 194 -11.33 17.88 1.49
CA GLN A 194 -11.00 18.06 2.91
C GLN A 194 -11.47 16.91 3.83
N SER A 195 -12.25 15.95 3.30
CA SER A 195 -12.81 14.87 4.10
C SER A 195 -11.80 13.77 4.39
N HIS A 196 -12.05 13.00 5.46
CA HIS A 196 -11.26 11.84 5.88
C HIS A 196 -11.19 10.69 4.86
N ALA A 197 -11.85 10.81 3.71
CA ALA A 197 -12.03 9.77 2.72
C ALA A 197 -11.65 10.27 1.32
N SER A 198 -10.56 11.04 1.22
CA SER A 198 -10.02 11.53 -0.04
C SER A 198 -9.23 10.45 -0.81
N PRO A 199 -9.29 10.41 -2.16
CA PRO A 199 -8.44 9.56 -3.01
C PRO A 199 -6.94 9.71 -2.70
N LEU A 200 -6.52 10.91 -2.31
CA LEU A 200 -5.12 11.21 -1.94
C LEU A 200 -4.61 10.32 -0.81
N ILE A 201 -5.48 9.95 0.13
CA ILE A 201 -5.11 9.09 1.26
C ILE A 201 -4.76 7.70 0.72
N PHE A 202 -5.63 7.10 -0.09
CA PHE A 202 -5.36 5.79 -0.68
C PHE A 202 -4.06 5.81 -1.49
N GLU A 203 -3.89 6.81 -2.36
CA GLU A 203 -2.68 6.91 -3.18
C GLU A 203 -1.41 7.08 -2.34
N ALA A 204 -1.47 7.88 -1.27
CA ALA A 204 -0.35 8.08 -0.36
C ALA A 204 -0.01 6.79 0.40
N ARG A 205 -1.00 6.04 0.90
CA ARG A 205 -0.77 4.74 1.56
C ARG A 205 -0.23 3.69 0.60
N ARG A 206 -0.76 3.64 -0.62
CA ARG A 206 -0.24 2.79 -1.70
C ARG A 206 1.23 3.08 -2.01
N ARG A 207 1.59 4.36 -2.16
CA ARG A 207 2.98 4.81 -2.37
C ARG A 207 3.87 4.49 -1.17
N THR A 208 3.35 4.65 0.06
CA THR A 208 4.04 4.31 1.30
C THR A 208 4.47 2.84 1.30
N MET A 209 3.57 1.89 1.03
CA MET A 209 3.93 0.46 0.97
C MET A 209 4.95 0.14 -0.12
N ALA A 210 4.84 0.76 -1.30
CA ALA A 210 5.82 0.57 -2.36
C ALA A 210 7.21 1.07 -1.95
N MET A 211 7.27 2.22 -1.25
CA MET A 211 8.52 2.73 -0.68
C MET A 211 9.05 1.81 0.43
N CYS A 212 8.18 1.23 1.26
CA CYS A 212 8.58 0.23 2.25
C CYS A 212 9.31 -0.94 1.60
N ASN A 213 8.83 -1.44 0.45
CA ASN A 213 9.48 -2.53 -0.28
C ASN A 213 10.86 -2.13 -0.79
N LEU A 214 10.98 -0.93 -1.36
CA LEU A 214 12.25 -0.43 -1.86
C LEU A 214 13.28 -0.28 -0.73
N LEU A 215 12.90 0.38 0.37
CA LEU A 215 13.78 0.55 1.53
C LEU A 215 14.11 -0.80 2.19
N ALA A 216 13.13 -1.70 2.31
CA ALA A 216 13.36 -3.04 2.82
C ALA A 216 14.36 -3.81 1.96
N PHE A 217 14.25 -3.70 0.64
CA PHE A 217 15.21 -4.31 -0.29
C PHE A 217 16.63 -3.73 -0.14
N ILE A 218 16.75 -2.41 0.09
CA ILE A 218 18.05 -1.77 0.37
C ILE A 218 18.64 -2.28 1.68
N VAL A 219 17.86 -2.31 2.77
CA VAL A 219 18.33 -2.81 4.07
C VAL A 219 18.71 -4.28 3.97
N PHE A 220 17.87 -5.11 3.35
CA PHE A 220 18.15 -6.53 3.09
C PHE A 220 19.45 -6.74 2.31
N THR A 221 19.70 -5.88 1.32
CA THR A 221 20.93 -5.89 0.52
C THR A 221 22.17 -5.56 1.35
N LEU A 222 22.08 -4.57 2.23
CA LEU A 222 23.23 -4.07 3.01
C LEU A 222 23.49 -4.91 4.26
N TRP A 223 22.43 -5.46 4.86
CA TRP A 223 22.49 -6.16 6.14
C TRP A 223 21.50 -7.34 6.15
N PRO A 224 21.86 -8.47 5.52
CA PRO A 224 21.05 -9.67 5.61
C PRO A 224 21.15 -10.29 7.02
N CYS A 225 20.01 -10.47 7.69
CA CYS A 225 19.92 -11.16 8.97
C CYS A 225 19.30 -12.54 8.81
N MET A 226 19.86 -13.55 9.47
CA MET A 226 19.27 -14.89 9.53
C MET A 226 18.10 -14.94 10.54
N PRO A 227 16.97 -15.61 10.22
CA PRO A 227 15.85 -15.74 11.15
C PRO A 227 16.14 -16.70 12.32
N PRO A 228 15.53 -16.48 13.51
CA PRO A 228 15.76 -17.31 14.70
C PRO A 228 15.48 -18.80 14.50
N ARG A 229 14.48 -19.16 13.69
CA ARG A 229 14.09 -20.55 13.42
C ARG A 229 15.20 -21.41 12.78
N LEU A 230 16.16 -20.78 12.11
CA LEU A 230 17.29 -21.47 11.46
C LEU A 230 18.51 -21.63 12.39
N LEU A 231 18.48 -21.06 13.61
CA LEU A 231 19.57 -21.22 14.57
C LEU A 231 19.73 -22.65 15.10
N SER A 232 18.69 -23.47 14.99
CA SER A 232 18.69 -24.86 15.46
C SER A 232 19.10 -25.87 14.40
N ASP A 233 19.65 -25.44 13.26
CA ASP A 233 20.07 -26.33 12.17
C ASP A 233 21.23 -27.25 12.63
N PRO A 234 21.07 -28.59 12.56
CA PRO A 234 22.11 -29.53 12.98
C PRO A 234 23.35 -29.54 12.07
N ASN A 235 23.26 -28.96 10.87
CA ASN A 235 24.32 -29.03 9.86
C ASN A 235 25.37 -27.91 9.96
N VAL A 236 25.24 -26.99 10.94
CA VAL A 236 26.21 -25.91 11.15
C VAL A 236 27.30 -26.37 12.13
N PRO A 237 28.55 -26.59 11.68
CA PRO A 237 29.65 -27.00 12.55
C PRO A 237 30.29 -25.82 13.29
N GLY A 238 30.98 -26.10 14.40
CA GLY A 238 31.76 -25.13 15.18
C GLY A 238 31.05 -24.59 16.43
N ASP A 239 31.81 -23.87 17.27
CA ASP A 239 31.35 -23.30 18.56
C ASP A 239 30.14 -22.37 18.37
N GLU A 240 30.12 -21.67 17.26
CA GLU A 240 29.03 -20.82 16.79
C GLU A 240 27.72 -21.61 16.58
N GLY A 241 27.79 -22.78 15.95
CA GLY A 241 26.63 -23.67 15.75
C GLY A 241 26.15 -24.34 17.05
N GLU A 242 27.05 -24.59 17.99
CA GLU A 242 26.69 -25.06 19.34
C GLU A 242 25.98 -23.97 20.14
N LEU A 243 26.49 -22.74 20.11
CA LEU A 243 25.85 -21.58 20.72
C LEU A 243 24.47 -21.34 20.10
N ALA A 244 24.34 -21.40 18.78
CA ALA A 244 23.06 -21.22 18.08
C ALA A 244 22.01 -22.27 18.51
N ARG A 245 22.42 -23.54 18.63
CA ARG A 245 21.56 -24.64 19.10
C ARG A 245 21.19 -24.51 20.58
N SER A 246 22.05 -23.89 21.40
CA SER A 246 21.79 -23.67 22.84
C SER A 246 20.53 -22.83 23.09
N PHE A 247 20.17 -21.93 22.17
CA PHE A 247 18.95 -21.12 22.28
C PHE A 247 17.66 -21.93 22.08
N GLY A 248 17.73 -23.04 21.34
CA GLY A 248 16.65 -24.03 21.21
C GLY A 248 15.34 -23.48 20.63
N PHE A 249 15.43 -22.67 19.57
CA PHE A 249 14.28 -22.23 18.77
C PHE A 249 13.71 -23.38 17.93
N VAL A 250 12.41 -23.36 17.67
CA VAL A 250 11.73 -24.36 16.83
C VAL A 250 10.90 -23.67 15.77
N ASP A 251 11.03 -24.10 14.51
CA ASP A 251 10.19 -23.65 13.41
C ASP A 251 8.81 -24.30 13.48
N THR A 252 7.80 -23.54 13.93
CA THR A 252 6.41 -24.01 14.02
C THR A 252 5.63 -23.83 12.72
N VAL A 253 6.13 -23.04 11.76
CA VAL A 253 5.38 -22.64 10.55
C VAL A 253 5.77 -23.50 9.34
N HIS A 254 7.07 -23.79 9.16
CA HIS A 254 7.56 -24.55 8.00
C HIS A 254 7.86 -26.02 8.33
N GLY A 255 7.63 -26.45 9.58
CA GLY A 255 7.74 -27.85 10.00
C GLY A 255 6.66 -28.76 9.40
N LYS A 256 6.78 -30.08 9.63
CA LYS A 256 5.88 -31.12 9.07
C LYS A 256 4.39 -30.91 9.43
N ASP A 257 4.11 -30.26 10.56
CA ASP A 257 2.76 -29.95 11.06
C ASP A 257 2.43 -28.44 11.00
N GLY A 258 3.27 -27.64 10.32
CA GLY A 258 3.12 -26.18 10.24
C GLY A 258 2.09 -25.71 9.21
N ALA A 259 1.52 -24.52 9.42
CA ALA A 259 0.61 -23.87 8.47
C ALA A 259 1.41 -23.20 7.35
N SER A 260 2.14 -24.01 6.57
CA SER A 260 2.94 -23.52 5.45
C SER A 260 2.07 -22.88 4.37
N SER A 261 2.40 -21.65 3.98
CA SER A 261 1.78 -20.95 2.85
C SER A 261 2.63 -21.09 1.58
N VAL A 262 1.97 -21.24 0.43
CA VAL A 262 2.61 -21.26 -0.90
C VAL A 262 3.47 -20.02 -1.13
N TRP A 263 3.02 -18.89 -0.59
CA TRP A 263 3.69 -17.60 -0.77
C TRP A 263 4.94 -17.49 0.12
N THR A 264 4.91 -18.08 1.32
CA THR A 264 6.08 -18.14 2.23
C THR A 264 7.14 -19.16 1.80
N GLN A 265 6.73 -20.19 1.06
CA GLN A 265 7.63 -21.26 0.57
C GLN A 265 8.08 -21.07 -0.88
N ASN A 266 7.77 -19.94 -1.51
CA ASN A 266 8.09 -19.73 -2.91
C ASN A 266 9.62 -19.65 -3.11
N ARG A 267 10.12 -20.23 -4.21
CA ARG A 267 11.56 -20.25 -4.56
C ARG A 267 12.19 -18.86 -4.67
N PHE A 268 11.36 -17.84 -4.86
CA PHE A 268 11.76 -16.44 -5.00
C PHE A 268 11.77 -15.66 -3.68
N CYS A 269 11.28 -16.25 -2.59
CA CYS A 269 11.37 -15.69 -1.25
C CYS A 269 12.65 -16.19 -0.58
N ASN A 270 13.55 -15.27 -0.22
CA ASN A 270 14.74 -15.64 0.53
C ASN A 270 14.35 -15.99 1.97
N GLN A 271 14.24 -17.28 2.27
CA GLN A 271 13.91 -17.78 3.60
C GLN A 271 15.00 -17.46 4.64
N TYR A 272 16.22 -17.14 4.20
CA TYR A 272 17.36 -16.84 5.06
C TYR A 272 17.46 -15.37 5.45
N ALA A 273 16.52 -14.52 5.00
CA ALA A 273 16.54 -13.09 5.24
C ALA A 273 15.37 -12.64 6.13
N ALA A 274 15.68 -12.15 7.33
CA ALA A 274 14.72 -11.74 8.35
C ALA A 274 14.58 -10.22 8.48
N MET A 275 15.62 -9.43 8.19
CA MET A 275 15.60 -7.97 8.39
C MET A 275 15.48 -7.21 7.06
N PRO A 276 14.61 -6.19 6.96
CA PRO A 276 13.61 -5.76 7.94
C PRO A 276 12.27 -6.52 7.81
N SER A 277 11.50 -6.60 8.89
CA SER A 277 10.21 -7.31 8.88
C SER A 277 9.12 -6.53 8.14
N LEU A 278 8.89 -6.86 6.86
CA LEU A 278 7.80 -6.30 6.05
C LEU A 278 6.42 -6.70 6.57
N HIS A 279 6.27 -7.90 7.17
CA HIS A 279 5.04 -8.33 7.82
C HIS A 279 4.59 -7.31 8.88
N PHE A 280 5.52 -6.94 9.77
CA PHE A 280 5.25 -5.93 10.78
C PHE A 280 5.06 -4.55 10.16
N GLY A 281 5.95 -4.13 9.24
CA GLY A 281 5.87 -2.82 8.57
C GLY A 281 4.53 -2.55 7.89
N TYR A 282 3.99 -3.52 7.14
CA TYR A 282 2.67 -3.41 6.51
C TYR A 282 1.55 -3.37 7.54
N SER A 283 1.61 -4.23 8.56
CA SER A 283 0.59 -4.25 9.62
C SER A 283 0.55 -2.94 10.40
N LEU A 284 1.70 -2.32 10.63
CA LEU A 284 1.83 -1.02 11.27
C LEU A 284 1.23 0.07 10.38
N MET A 285 1.53 0.08 9.08
CA MET A 285 0.94 1.05 8.16
C MET A 285 -0.59 0.93 8.10
N ILE A 286 -1.13 -0.30 8.05
CA ILE A 286 -2.57 -0.57 8.11
C ILE A 286 -3.14 -0.01 9.41
N GLY A 287 -2.51 -0.32 10.55
CA GLY A 287 -2.90 0.16 11.86
C GLY A 287 -2.93 1.68 11.99
N LEU A 288 -1.86 2.35 11.52
CA LEU A 288 -1.75 3.80 11.46
C LEU A 288 -2.82 4.41 10.55
N THR A 289 -3.10 3.77 9.41
CA THR A 289 -4.17 4.22 8.50
C THR A 289 -5.52 4.15 9.18
N ILE A 290 -5.85 3.03 9.83
CA ILE A 290 -7.14 2.86 10.53
C ILE A 290 -7.27 3.86 11.69
N GLY A 291 -6.21 4.04 12.49
CA GLY A 291 -6.19 5.03 13.57
C GLY A 291 -6.31 6.48 13.06
N SER A 292 -5.85 6.74 11.83
CA SER A 292 -5.89 8.07 11.21
C SER A 292 -7.24 8.45 10.58
N LEU A 293 -8.05 7.47 10.15
CA LEU A 293 -9.31 7.69 9.39
C LEU A 293 -10.37 8.53 10.12
N LEU A 294 -10.34 8.60 11.46
CA LEU A 294 -11.29 9.41 12.25
C LEU A 294 -10.64 10.64 12.90
N SER A 295 -9.42 10.99 12.50
CA SER A 295 -8.70 12.15 13.05
C SER A 295 -9.10 13.43 12.31
N ARG A 296 -9.91 14.28 12.97
CA ARG A 296 -10.44 15.59 12.49
C ARG A 296 -9.43 16.64 11.99
N ARG A 297 -8.14 16.31 11.85
CA ARG A 297 -7.11 17.25 11.38
C ARG A 297 -6.31 16.61 10.24
N PRO A 298 -6.06 17.33 9.14
CA PRO A 298 -5.20 16.85 8.08
C PRO A 298 -3.82 16.54 8.65
N ILE A 299 -3.40 15.30 8.51
CA ILE A 299 -2.16 14.77 9.09
C ILE A 299 -1.01 15.20 8.20
N VAL A 300 -0.60 16.46 8.34
CA VAL A 300 0.69 16.95 7.82
C VAL A 300 1.78 16.83 8.89
N ALA A 301 1.43 16.50 10.14
CA ALA A 301 2.41 16.38 11.20
C ALA A 301 2.24 15.07 11.98
N ALA A 302 3.16 14.12 11.77
CA ALA A 302 3.33 12.96 12.64
C ALA A 302 3.53 13.35 14.12
N HIS A 303 4.00 14.59 14.37
CA HIS A 303 4.04 15.24 15.70
C HIS A 303 2.68 15.27 16.41
N CYS A 304 1.57 15.30 15.68
CA CYS A 304 0.23 15.32 16.29
C CYS A 304 -0.20 13.95 16.82
N ILE A 305 0.26 12.83 16.25
CA ILE A 305 -0.10 11.49 16.74
C ILE A 305 0.52 11.25 18.12
N PHE A 306 1.81 11.58 18.28
CA PHE A 306 2.51 11.46 19.57
C PHE A 306 1.92 12.39 20.63
N ARG A 307 1.59 13.64 20.26
CA ARG A 307 0.94 14.60 21.17
C ARG A 307 -0.51 14.23 21.53
N SER A 308 -1.25 13.56 20.63
CA SER A 308 -2.59 13.05 20.94
C SER A 308 -2.57 11.80 21.83
N LEU A 309 -1.49 11.02 21.82
CA LEU A 309 -1.27 9.92 22.77
C LEU A 309 -0.98 10.44 24.19
N VAL A 310 -0.30 11.60 24.30
CA VAL A 310 0.00 12.25 25.59
C VAL A 310 -1.16 13.10 26.11
N ALA A 311 -2.01 13.65 25.23
CA ALA A 311 -3.17 14.42 25.63
C ALA A 311 -4.39 13.50 25.85
N CYS A 312 -4.59 13.06 27.10
CA CYS A 312 -5.71 12.24 27.59
C CYS A 312 -7.09 12.93 27.44
N ARG A 313 -7.55 13.19 26.22
CA ARG A 313 -8.98 13.40 25.94
C ARG A 313 -9.54 12.11 25.36
N LEU A 314 -10.45 11.48 26.12
CA LEU A 314 -11.10 10.25 25.71
C LEU A 314 -11.70 10.40 24.31
N PRO A 315 -11.26 9.62 23.33
CA PRO A 315 -11.80 9.68 21.98
C PRO A 315 -13.26 9.23 21.98
N SER A 316 -14.07 9.76 21.05
CA SER A 316 -15.40 9.20 20.74
C SER A 316 -15.31 7.68 20.59
N SER A 317 -16.33 6.92 21.03
CA SER A 317 -16.35 5.45 21.00
C SER A 317 -15.92 4.85 19.65
N ARG A 318 -16.30 5.50 18.54
CA ARG A 318 -15.87 5.10 17.19
C ARG A 318 -14.37 5.28 16.96
N ARG A 319 -13.79 6.37 17.45
CA ARG A 319 -12.35 6.63 17.38
C ARG A 319 -11.58 5.73 18.34
N ALA A 320 -12.10 5.45 19.53
CA ALA A 320 -11.55 4.47 20.44
C ALA A 320 -11.48 3.08 19.78
N LEU A 321 -12.55 2.66 19.10
CA LEU A 321 -12.58 1.40 18.35
C LEU A 321 -11.56 1.37 17.21
N CYS A 322 -11.45 2.43 16.40
CA CYS A 322 -10.46 2.49 15.32
C CYS A 322 -9.02 2.48 15.85
N LEU A 323 -8.74 3.15 16.97
CA LEU A 323 -7.42 3.09 17.62
C LEU A 323 -7.16 1.69 18.16
N ALA A 324 -8.13 1.08 18.84
CA ALA A 324 -8.02 -0.29 19.34
C ALA A 324 -7.73 -1.27 18.19
N VAL A 325 -8.53 -1.27 17.13
CA VAL A 325 -8.29 -2.10 15.94
C VAL A 325 -6.93 -1.79 15.30
N GLY A 326 -6.58 -0.50 15.21
CA GLY A 326 -5.33 -0.04 14.62
C GLY A 326 -4.07 -0.46 15.38
N PHE A 327 -4.14 -0.62 16.70
CA PHE A 327 -3.02 -1.13 17.51
C PHE A 327 -3.04 -2.65 17.66
N THR A 328 -4.22 -3.25 17.78
CA THR A 328 -4.36 -4.70 17.94
C THR A 328 -3.83 -5.45 16.72
N TYR A 329 -4.08 -4.97 15.50
CA TYR A 329 -3.60 -5.65 14.29
C TYR A 329 -2.06 -5.79 14.22
N PRO A 330 -1.26 -4.71 14.28
CA PRO A 330 0.20 -4.84 14.30
C PRO A 330 0.71 -5.59 15.54
N ALA A 331 0.06 -5.47 16.69
CA ALA A 331 0.44 -6.24 17.88
C ALA A 331 0.25 -7.75 17.69
N MET A 332 -0.86 -8.17 17.06
CA MET A 332 -1.10 -9.56 16.71
C MET A 332 -0.07 -10.09 15.70
N ILE A 333 0.30 -9.30 14.71
CA ILE A 333 1.35 -9.69 13.74
C ILE A 333 2.71 -9.76 14.43
N LEU A 334 3.05 -8.83 15.32
CA LEU A 334 4.30 -8.88 16.11
C LEU A 334 4.36 -10.15 16.95
N LEU A 335 3.26 -10.45 17.67
CA LEU A 335 3.14 -11.69 18.44
C LEU A 335 3.36 -12.90 17.52
N ALA A 336 2.76 -12.90 16.33
CA ALA A 336 2.88 -14.03 15.42
C ALA A 336 4.31 -14.21 14.88
N ILE A 337 4.96 -13.17 14.38
CA ILE A 337 6.30 -13.29 13.78
C ILE A 337 7.37 -13.68 14.80
N VAL A 338 7.23 -13.22 16.04
CA VAL A 338 8.18 -13.50 17.12
C VAL A 338 7.91 -14.88 17.72
N SER A 339 6.64 -15.24 17.98
CA SER A 339 6.30 -16.57 18.55
C SER A 339 6.58 -17.72 17.60
N THR A 340 6.56 -17.46 16.29
CA THR A 340 6.91 -18.45 15.25
C THR A 340 8.41 -18.49 14.94
N ALA A 341 9.23 -17.76 15.70
CA ALA A 341 10.68 -17.65 15.51
C ALA A 341 11.08 -17.21 14.08
N ASN A 342 10.20 -16.52 13.37
CA ASN A 342 10.48 -16.03 12.02
C ASN A 342 11.28 -14.72 12.02
N HIS A 343 11.12 -13.91 13.06
CA HIS A 343 11.78 -12.63 13.21
C HIS A 343 12.21 -12.38 14.65
N PHE A 344 13.33 -11.69 14.83
CA PHE A 344 13.68 -11.03 16.09
C PHE A 344 12.82 -9.78 16.29
N VAL A 345 12.69 -9.32 17.55
CA VAL A 345 12.05 -8.03 17.85
C VAL A 345 12.76 -6.88 17.12
N LEU A 346 14.08 -6.95 16.97
CA LEU A 346 14.84 -5.92 16.23
C LEU A 346 14.43 -5.86 14.75
N ASP A 347 14.09 -6.97 14.11
CA ASP A 347 13.61 -6.98 12.73
C ASP A 347 12.29 -6.22 12.60
N ALA A 348 11.44 -6.31 13.63
CA ALA A 348 10.19 -5.56 13.72
C ALA A 348 10.46 -4.07 13.96
N VAL A 349 11.44 -3.72 14.80
CA VAL A 349 11.88 -2.31 14.99
C VAL A 349 12.39 -1.73 13.68
N ALA A 350 13.26 -2.45 12.96
CA ALA A 350 13.75 -2.03 11.65
C ALA A 350 12.59 -1.89 10.64
N GLY A 351 11.64 -2.81 10.65
CA GLY A 351 10.40 -2.72 9.85
C GLY A 351 9.55 -1.50 10.21
N ALA A 352 9.47 -1.13 11.49
CA ALA A 352 8.77 0.06 11.97
C ALA A 352 9.46 1.35 11.48
N CYS A 353 10.79 1.41 11.55
CA CYS A 353 11.58 2.53 11.03
C CYS A 353 11.36 2.69 9.52
N VAL A 354 11.49 1.60 8.75
CA VAL A 354 11.25 1.62 7.29
C VAL A 354 9.83 2.09 6.97
N CYS A 355 8.83 1.64 7.72
CA CYS A 355 7.45 2.09 7.58
C CYS A 355 7.29 3.58 7.89
N GLY A 356 7.92 4.07 8.97
CA GLY A 356 7.88 5.47 9.38
C GLY A 356 8.49 6.39 8.33
N GLU A 357 9.70 6.07 7.87
CA GLU A 357 10.41 6.80 6.81
C GLU A 357 9.58 6.85 5.52
N SER A 358 9.02 5.71 5.12
CA SER A 358 8.15 5.60 3.94
C SER A 358 6.87 6.43 4.09
N TRP A 359 6.29 6.49 5.28
CA TRP A 359 5.07 7.24 5.56
C TRP A 359 5.31 8.75 5.50
N LEU A 360 6.45 9.21 6.01
CA LEU A 360 6.81 10.63 6.10
C LEU A 360 7.29 11.18 4.76
N TYR A 361 8.22 10.47 4.11
CA TYR A 361 8.95 10.99 2.94
C TYR A 361 8.59 10.29 1.64
N GLY A 362 8.13 9.02 1.71
CA GLY A 362 7.91 8.19 0.53
C GLY A 362 6.88 8.76 -0.45
N ASN A 363 5.82 9.40 0.05
CA ASN A 363 4.81 10.01 -0.83
C ASN A 363 5.40 11.16 -1.66
N GLY A 364 6.12 12.10 -1.01
CA GLY A 364 6.74 13.23 -1.71
C GLY A 364 7.81 12.77 -2.70
N PHE A 365 8.65 11.83 -2.29
CA PHE A 365 9.69 11.25 -3.14
C PHE A 365 9.11 10.61 -4.41
N LEU A 366 8.08 9.78 -4.28
CA LEU A 366 7.49 9.07 -5.43
C LEU A 366 6.67 9.99 -6.34
N LEU A 367 6.17 11.12 -5.86
CA LEU A 367 5.49 12.11 -6.71
C LEU A 367 6.45 12.74 -7.74
N ASN A 368 7.76 12.80 -7.44
CA ASN A 368 8.78 13.26 -8.39
C ASN A 368 8.94 12.33 -9.59
N LEU A 369 8.43 11.10 -9.52
CA LEU A 369 8.46 10.13 -10.62
C LEU A 369 7.21 10.18 -11.50
N LEU A 370 6.25 11.07 -11.22
CA LEU A 370 5.06 11.26 -12.07
C LEU A 370 5.39 11.66 -13.51
N PRO A 371 6.43 12.48 -13.79
CA PRO A 371 6.85 12.73 -15.16
C PRO A 371 7.20 11.44 -15.91
N LEU A 372 7.93 10.52 -15.25
CA LEU A 372 8.27 9.22 -15.82
C LEU A 372 7.01 8.38 -16.08
N GLU A 373 6.04 8.39 -15.17
CA GLU A 373 4.74 7.74 -15.38
C GLU A 373 4.01 8.32 -16.61
N ASP A 374 3.98 9.65 -16.79
CA ASP A 374 3.33 10.29 -17.94
C ASP A 374 4.00 9.88 -19.27
N TYR A 375 5.34 9.85 -19.32
CA TYR A 375 6.07 9.39 -20.51
C TYR A 375 5.83 7.90 -20.79
N PHE A 376 5.86 7.05 -19.76
CA PHE A 376 5.57 5.63 -19.91
C PHE A 376 4.15 5.39 -20.43
N LEU A 377 3.16 6.03 -19.83
CA LEU A 377 1.76 5.93 -20.23
C LEU A 377 1.52 6.49 -21.65
N SER A 378 2.24 7.54 -22.04
CA SER A 378 2.23 8.06 -23.40
C SER A 378 2.82 7.06 -24.39
N LEU A 379 3.94 6.40 -24.05
CA LEU A 379 4.59 5.38 -24.89
C LEU A 379 3.66 4.19 -25.15
N ILE A 380 3.01 3.67 -24.11
CA ILE A 380 2.04 2.56 -24.25
C ILE A 380 0.65 3.04 -24.73
N ARG A 381 0.48 4.35 -24.89
CA ARG A 381 -0.74 5.02 -25.36
C ARG A 381 -1.97 4.65 -24.52
N VAL A 382 -1.83 4.73 -23.20
CA VAL A 382 -2.88 4.44 -22.21
C VAL A 382 -3.15 5.67 -21.35
N HIS A 383 -4.42 5.94 -21.06
CA HIS A 383 -4.82 6.98 -20.11
C HIS A 383 -5.24 6.35 -18.77
N LYS A 384 -4.58 6.78 -17.69
CA LYS A 384 -4.98 6.48 -16.32
C LYS A 384 -5.95 7.57 -15.84
N PRO A 385 -7.19 7.22 -15.44
CA PRO A 385 -8.16 8.21 -14.98
C PRO A 385 -7.62 8.93 -13.75
N GLN A 386 -7.68 10.26 -13.78
CA GLN A 386 -7.36 11.10 -12.64
C GLN A 386 -8.65 11.42 -11.89
N TYR A 387 -8.64 11.24 -10.58
CA TYR A 387 -9.72 11.74 -9.74
C TYR A 387 -9.50 13.25 -9.58
N PRO A 388 -10.48 14.10 -9.88
CA PRO A 388 -10.32 15.53 -9.72
C PRO A 388 -10.07 15.82 -8.24
N VAL A 389 -8.85 16.25 -7.94
CA VAL A 389 -8.47 16.83 -6.67
C VAL A 389 -8.63 18.32 -6.88
N VAL A 390 -9.67 18.91 -6.29
CA VAL A 390 -9.81 20.37 -6.27
C VAL A 390 -8.66 20.90 -5.42
N ASP A 391 -7.70 21.55 -6.05
CA ASP A 391 -6.61 22.23 -5.37
C ASP A 391 -7.22 23.49 -4.71
N LEU A 392 -7.26 23.50 -3.38
CA LEU A 392 -7.84 24.61 -2.61
C LEU A 392 -6.89 25.81 -2.46
N SER A 393 -5.73 25.77 -3.10
CA SER A 393 -4.78 26.89 -3.10
C SER A 393 -5.34 28.14 -3.78
N ASP A 394 -6.29 27.98 -4.71
CA ASP A 394 -6.76 29.07 -5.55
C ASP A 394 -7.97 29.82 -4.97
N HIS A 395 -8.45 29.43 -3.79
CA HIS A 395 -9.59 30.06 -3.09
C HIS A 395 -9.21 30.84 -1.83
N GLN A 396 -7.92 31.14 -1.61
CA GLN A 396 -7.44 31.98 -0.50
C GLN A 396 -6.74 33.27 -0.97
N ALA A 397 -7.02 33.75 -2.18
CA ALA A 397 -6.63 35.08 -2.63
C ALA A 397 -7.75 36.09 -2.43
#